data_AF-A0A926TC22-F1
#
_entry.id   AF-A0A926TC22-F1
#
_cell.length_a   1.000
_cell.length_b   1.000
_cell.length_c   1.000
_cell.angle_alpha   90.00
_cell.angle_beta   90.00
_cell.angle_gamma   90.00
#
_symmetry.space_group_name_H-M   'P 1'
#
loop_
_entity.id
_entity.type
_entity.pdbx_description
1 polymer ?
#
loop_
_entity_poly.entity_id
_entity_poly.type
_entity_poly.pdbx_seq_one_letter_code
_entity_poly.pdbx_strand_id
1 'polypeptide(L)' 'VASFGQQVPMKRAGQPEEVATCFVFLASDDSSYFAGQILHPNGGKVVNG' A
#
# COMPACT_ATOMS: atom_id res chain seq x y z
N VAL A 1 3.24 -20.59 -7.70
CA VAL A 1 2.77 -19.24 -8.12
C VAL A 1 1.29 -18.99 -7.87
N ALA A 2 0.39 -19.98 -8.06
CA ALA A 2 -1.07 -19.78 -7.91
C ALA A 2 -1.56 -19.29 -6.52
N SER A 3 -0.79 -19.51 -5.46
CA SER A 3 -1.17 -19.13 -4.09
C SER A 3 -0.65 -17.76 -3.63
N PHE A 4 0.19 -17.09 -4.41
CA PHE A 4 0.79 -15.82 -3.97
C PHE A 4 -0.26 -14.72 -3.84
N GLY A 5 -0.32 -14.07 -2.68
CA GLY A 5 -1.28 -13.00 -2.38
C GLY A 5 -2.62 -13.50 -1.84
N GLN A 6 -2.85 -14.81 -1.73
CA GLN A 6 -4.08 -15.37 -1.15
C GLN A 6 -4.15 -15.23 0.38
N GLN A 7 -3.01 -14.96 1.03
CA GLN A 7 -2.90 -14.81 2.48
C GLN A 7 -3.41 -13.46 3.01
N VAL A 8 -3.54 -12.43 2.17
CA VAL A 8 -4.05 -11.12 2.58
C VAL A 8 -5.58 -11.06 2.43
N PRO A 9 -6.29 -10.18 3.16
CA PRO A 9 -7.75 -10.11 3.09
C PRO A 9 -8.33 -9.92 1.67
N MET A 10 -7.64 -9.17 0.80
CA MET A 10 -8.07 -8.97 -0.59
C MET A 10 -7.91 -10.20 -1.52
N LYS A 11 -7.33 -11.31 -1.04
CA LYS A 11 -7.21 -12.59 -1.78
C LYS A 11 -6.57 -12.48 -3.16
N ARG A 12 -5.64 -11.54 -3.33
CA ARG A 12 -4.83 -11.38 -4.54
C ARG A 12 -3.52 -10.67 -4.24
N ALA A 13 -2.56 -10.84 -5.14
CA ALA A 13 -1.37 -10.00 -5.16
C ALA A 13 -1.74 -8.57 -5.59
N GLY A 14 -1.07 -7.59 -4.99
CA GLY A 14 -1.10 -6.21 -5.48
C GLY A 14 -0.31 -6.08 -6.78
N GLN A 15 -0.73 -5.17 -7.65
CA GLN A 15 -0.01 -4.79 -8.85
C GLN A 15 0.94 -3.62 -8.56
N PRO A 16 2.05 -3.46 -9.32
CA PRO A 16 3.00 -2.38 -9.09
C PRO A 16 2.39 -0.97 -9.11
N GLU A 17 1.41 -0.74 -10.00
CA GLU A 17 0.67 0.53 -10.10
C GLU A 17 -0.10 0.88 -8.82
N GLU A 18 -0.58 -0.12 -8.06
CA GLU A 18 -1.28 0.09 -6.79
C GLU A 18 -0.33 0.55 -5.68
N VAL A 19 0.97 0.27 -5.80
CA VAL A 19 2.01 0.75 -4.88
C VAL A 19 2.55 2.11 -5.33
N ALA A 20 2.72 2.32 -6.64
CA ALA A 20 3.25 3.55 -7.21
C ALA A 20 2.44 4.79 -6.79
N THR A 21 1.12 4.69 -6.70
CA THR A 21 0.25 5.79 -6.27
C THR A 21 0.58 6.31 -4.87
N CYS A 22 1.02 5.45 -3.94
CA CYS A 22 1.45 5.88 -2.61
C CYS A 22 2.71 6.77 -2.68
N PHE A 23 3.65 6.44 -3.57
CA PHE A 23 4.85 7.25 -3.78
C PHE A 23 4.50 8.60 -4.40
N VAL A 24 3.62 8.61 -5.40
CA VAL A 24 3.16 9.84 -6.04
C VAL A 24 2.48 10.76 -5.03
N PHE A 25 1.59 10.22 -4.19
CA PHE A 25 0.96 10.99 -3.11
C PHE A 25 2.00 11.59 -2.17
N LEU A 26 2.92 10.79 -1.61
CA LEU A 26 3.93 11.26 -0.66
C LEU A 26 4.95 12.25 -1.27
N ALA A 27 5.10 12.26 -2.59
CA ALA A 27 5.95 13.20 -3.31
C ALA A 27 5.21 14.47 -3.76
N SER A 28 3.89 14.53 -3.60
CA SER A 28 3.04 15.63 -4.07
C SER A 28 2.72 16.63 -2.97
N ASP A 29 2.20 17.80 -3.36
CA ASP A 29 1.73 18.82 -2.41
C ASP A 29 0.50 18.37 -1.60
N ASP A 30 -0.24 17.36 -2.08
CA ASP A 30 -1.38 16.77 -1.36
C ASP A 30 -0.95 16.14 -0.04
N SER A 31 0.33 15.76 0.11
CA SER A 31 0.89 15.23 1.36
C SER A 31 1.65 16.29 2.17
N SER A 32 1.42 17.58 1.96
CA SER A 32 2.17 18.69 2.59
C SER A 32 2.23 18.67 4.12
N TYR A 33 1.31 17.99 4.80
CA TYR A 33 1.30 17.81 6.26
C TYR A 33 1.53 16.36 6.73
N PHE A 34 1.88 15.46 5.82
CA PHE A 34 2.20 14.07 6.14
C PHE A 34 3.71 13.93 6.33
N ALA A 35 4.15 13.87 7.59
CA ALA A 35 5.54 13.63 7.96
C ALA A 35 5.64 12.48 8.97
N GLY A 36 6.64 11.62 8.81
CA GLY A 36 6.87 10.46 9.68
C GLY A 36 5.80 9.35 9.60
N GLN A 37 4.89 9.43 8.61
CA GLN A 37 3.81 8.46 8.42
C GLN A 37 4.22 7.34 7.47
N ILE A 38 3.56 6.18 7.60
CA ILE A 38 3.76 5.02 6.74
C ILE A 38 2.45 4.70 6.02
N LEU A 39 2.51 4.53 4.70
CA LEU A 39 1.40 4.02 3.90
C LEU A 39 1.59 2.52 3.67
N HIS A 40 0.53 1.73 3.92
CA HIS A 40 0.57 0.28 3.83
C HIS A 40 -0.36 -0.25 2.70
N PRO A 41 0.04 -0.19 1.42
CA PRO A 41 -0.70 -0.80 0.30
C PRO A 41 -0.51 -2.33 0.29
N ASN A 42 -0.99 -3.02 1.32
CA ASN A 42 -0.65 -4.42 1.63
C ASN A 42 -1.81 -5.41 1.48
N GLY A 43 -2.89 -5.03 0.79
CA GLY A 43 -4.07 -5.89 0.58
C GLY A 43 -4.93 -6.10 1.83
N GLY A 44 -4.82 -5.22 2.82
CA GLY A 44 -5.69 -5.16 4.02
C GLY A 44 -5.13 -5.87 5.25
N LYS A 45 -3.85 -6.26 5.25
CA LYS A 45 -3.22 -6.90 6.43
C LYS A 45 -3.06 -5.87 7.56
N VAL A 46 -3.67 -6.13 8.71
CA VAL A 46 -3.54 -5.29 9.91
C VAL A 46 -2.11 -5.37 10.44
N VAL A 47 -1.51 -4.21 10.71
CA VAL A 47 -0.10 -4.09 11.18
C VAL A 47 0.05 -3.28 12.46
N ASN A 48 -1.05 -2.85 13.09
CA ASN A 48 -1.03 -1.96 14.26
C ASN A 48 -0.19 -0.68 14.01
N GLY A 49 -0.43 -0.07 12.83
CA GLY A 49 0.23 1.16 12.40
C GLY A 49 -0.33 2.39 13.08
#